data_AF-A0A418CKA9-F1
#
_entry.id   AF-A0A418CKA9-F1
#
_cell.length_a   1.000
_cell.length_b   1.000
_cell.length_c   1.000
_cell.angle_alpha   90.00
_cell.angle_beta   90.00
_cell.angle_gamma   90.00
#
_symmetry.space_group_name_H-M   'P 1'
#
loop_
_entity.id
_entity.type
_entity.pdbx_description
1 polymer ?
#
loop_
_entity_poly.entity_id
_entity_poly.type
_entity_poly.pdbx_seq_one_letter_code
_entity_poly.pdbx_strand_id
1 'polypeptide(L)'
;MGKRTRAVFYLRTRGGKDDLQVLLEALPNKKDSELMRHELAYVIGQFQDVDACPVLEAVLADVDDDCMVRHEAAEALGAIGDASSIDILERFSHDAALEVAETCALALRLVKYKHAGHDASEAADEMDRNPYYSVDPAPAMPKSKSTDELQAILLDTSRSMFDRYRAMFSLRNRNTKDAALVRCHVIYLEIVYS
;
A
#
# COMPACT_ATOMS: atom_id res chain seq x y z
N MET A 1 -5.57 4.37 23.39
CA MET A 1 -5.11 5.10 22.19
C MET A 1 -4.62 6.47 22.63
N GLY A 2 -3.36 6.83 22.35
CA GLY A 2 -2.74 8.07 22.82
C GLY A 2 -3.31 9.33 22.16
N LYS A 3 -3.23 10.48 22.85
CA LYS A 3 -3.75 11.78 22.34
C LYS A 3 -3.14 12.16 20.98
N ARG A 4 -1.86 11.84 20.75
CA ARG A 4 -1.16 12.10 19.48
C ARG A 4 -1.71 11.28 18.31
N THR A 5 -1.89 9.97 18.48
CA THR A 5 -2.48 9.11 17.43
C THR A 5 -3.85 9.65 17.00
N ARG A 6 -4.72 10.04 17.96
CA ARG A 6 -6.02 10.64 17.63
C ARG A 6 -5.88 11.95 16.85
N ALA A 7 -4.88 12.78 17.16
CA ALA A 7 -4.64 14.02 16.43
C ALA A 7 -4.21 13.74 14.98
N VAL A 8 -3.31 12.78 14.76
CA VAL A 8 -2.87 12.37 13.40
C VAL A 8 -4.07 11.93 12.54
N PHE A 9 -4.93 11.06 13.04
CA PHE A 9 -6.13 10.63 12.30
C PHE A 9 -7.18 11.75 12.12
N TYR A 10 -7.21 12.72 13.02
CA TYR A 10 -8.05 13.91 12.87
C TYR A 10 -7.56 14.81 11.74
N LEU A 11 -6.24 15.04 11.65
CA LEU A 11 -5.60 15.77 10.55
C LEU A 11 -5.91 15.13 9.19
N ARG A 12 -5.80 13.80 9.10
CA ARG A 12 -6.23 13.05 7.90
C ARG A 12 -7.67 13.34 7.49
N THR A 13 -8.58 13.31 8.47
CA THR A 13 -10.02 13.52 8.22
C THR A 13 -10.31 14.93 7.70
N ARG A 14 -9.52 15.93 8.11
CA ARG A 14 -9.61 17.28 7.59
C ARG A 14 -9.00 17.43 6.19
N GLY A 15 -7.84 16.81 5.95
CA GLY A 15 -7.20 16.74 4.63
C GLY A 15 -6.66 18.07 4.09
N GLY A 16 -6.45 19.08 4.92
CA GLY A 16 -5.91 20.38 4.47
C GLY A 16 -4.42 20.35 4.20
N LYS A 17 -3.92 21.24 3.32
CA LYS A 17 -2.48 21.38 3.05
C LYS A 17 -1.65 21.66 4.31
N ASP A 18 -2.15 22.52 5.19
CA ASP A 18 -1.51 22.80 6.48
C ASP A 18 -1.47 21.55 7.39
N ASP A 19 -2.48 20.68 7.29
CA ASP A 19 -2.50 19.43 8.05
C ASP A 19 -1.42 18.47 7.55
N LEU A 20 -1.24 18.37 6.23
CA LEU A 20 -0.16 17.60 5.61
C LEU A 20 1.20 18.14 6.04
N GLN A 21 1.40 19.46 6.00
CA GLN A 21 2.67 20.07 6.37
C GLN A 21 3.07 19.75 7.82
N VAL A 22 2.13 19.77 8.76
CA VAL A 22 2.36 19.36 10.15
C VAL A 22 2.81 17.90 10.26
N LEU A 23 2.23 17.01 9.45
CA LEU A 23 2.60 15.59 9.43
C LEU A 23 4.00 15.39 8.84
N LEU A 24 4.31 16.08 7.74
CA LEU A 24 5.62 16.04 7.09
C LEU A 24 6.75 16.56 8.00
N GLU A 25 6.47 17.58 8.82
CA GLU A 25 7.41 18.07 9.82
C GLU A 25 7.61 17.09 10.99
N ALA A 26 6.58 16.31 11.33
CA ALA A 26 6.62 15.37 12.43
C ALA A 26 7.31 14.04 12.06
N LEU A 27 7.15 13.54 10.84
CA LEU A 27 7.63 12.22 10.42
C LEU A 27 9.15 12.00 10.62
N PRO A 28 10.05 12.98 10.34
CA PRO A 28 11.49 12.80 10.55
C PRO A 28 11.93 12.82 12.02
N ASN A 29 11.04 13.13 12.98
CA ASN A 29 11.39 13.26 14.39
C ASN A 29 11.70 11.91 15.05
N LYS A 30 12.97 11.50 15.04
CA LYS A 30 13.46 10.25 15.67
C LYS A 30 13.29 10.17 17.20
N LYS A 31 12.80 11.22 17.87
CA LYS A 31 12.43 11.14 19.29
C LYS A 31 11.09 10.45 19.50
N ASP A 32 10.25 10.41 18.46
CA ASP A 32 9.02 9.63 18.48
C ASP A 32 9.32 8.16 18.22
N SER A 33 8.51 7.27 18.79
CA SER A 33 8.66 5.84 18.57
C SER A 33 8.46 5.49 17.09
N GLU A 34 9.09 4.41 16.66
CA GLU A 34 8.99 3.82 15.33
C GLU A 34 7.52 3.59 14.96
N LEU A 35 6.71 3.08 15.90
CA LEU A 35 5.28 2.87 15.71
C LEU A 35 4.52 4.18 15.42
N MET A 36 4.89 5.30 16.04
CA MET A 36 4.23 6.59 15.77
C MET A 36 4.62 7.11 14.40
N ARG A 37 5.89 6.95 14.01
CA ARG A 37 6.40 7.39 12.71
C ARG A 37 5.84 6.56 11.56
N HIS A 38 5.67 5.26 11.76
CA HIS A 38 4.89 4.39 10.88
C HIS A 38 3.47 4.95 10.69
N GLU A 39 2.72 5.20 11.77
CA GLU A 39 1.36 5.77 11.67
C GLU A 39 1.31 7.13 10.96
N LEU A 40 2.35 7.96 11.14
CA LEU A 40 2.48 9.23 10.40
C LEU A 40 2.66 8.98 8.90
N ALA A 41 3.57 8.09 8.49
CA ALA A 41 3.80 7.75 7.08
C ALA A 41 2.53 7.16 6.44
N TYR A 42 1.85 6.24 7.13
CA TYR A 42 0.56 5.68 6.70
C TYR A 42 -0.49 6.76 6.44
N VAL A 43 -0.58 7.73 7.34
CA VAL A 43 -1.55 8.82 7.21
C VAL A 43 -1.17 9.80 6.11
N ILE A 44 0.11 10.12 5.95
CA ILE A 44 0.62 10.93 4.84
C ILE A 44 0.29 10.29 3.49
N GLY A 45 0.49 8.98 3.33
CA GLY A 45 0.14 8.26 2.10
C GLY A 45 -1.35 8.39 1.70
N GLN A 46 -2.24 8.50 2.69
CA GLN A 46 -3.68 8.69 2.46
C GLN A 46 -4.07 10.10 1.99
N PHE A 47 -3.18 11.11 2.12
CA PHE A 47 -3.40 12.41 1.47
C PHE A 47 -3.24 12.33 -0.05
N GLN A 48 -2.49 11.34 -0.55
CA GLN A 48 -2.18 11.17 -1.98
C GLN A 48 -1.64 12.45 -2.64
N ASP A 49 -0.94 13.29 -1.88
CA ASP A 49 -0.36 14.56 -2.34
C ASP A 49 1.12 14.37 -2.67
N VAL A 50 1.50 14.75 -3.89
CA VAL A 50 2.88 14.62 -4.41
C VAL A 50 3.88 15.49 -3.64
N ASP A 51 3.41 16.54 -2.95
CA ASP A 51 4.26 17.39 -2.11
C ASP A 51 4.88 16.58 -0.93
N ALA A 52 4.33 15.41 -0.60
CA ALA A 52 4.86 14.52 0.43
C ALA A 52 6.05 13.66 -0.02
N CYS A 53 6.22 13.41 -1.33
CA CYS A 53 7.22 12.48 -1.86
C CYS A 53 8.64 12.77 -1.34
N PRO A 54 9.17 14.02 -1.38
CA PRO A 54 10.54 14.27 -0.94
C PRO A 54 10.86 13.84 0.49
N VAL A 55 9.90 13.98 1.42
CA VAL A 55 10.09 13.58 2.83
C VAL A 55 10.00 12.06 2.98
N LEU A 56 9.04 11.43 2.30
CA LEU A 56 8.91 9.97 2.32
C LEU A 56 10.12 9.28 1.70
N GLU A 57 10.66 9.83 0.61
CA GLU A 57 11.88 9.35 -0.04
C GLU A 57 13.10 9.47 0.89
N ALA A 58 13.22 10.58 1.62
CA ALA A 58 14.28 10.75 2.62
C ALA A 58 14.18 9.71 3.74
N VAL A 59 12.98 9.38 4.21
CA VAL A 59 12.75 8.35 5.23
C VAL A 59 13.07 6.95 4.70
N LEU A 60 12.64 6.60 3.49
CA LEU A 60 12.97 5.33 2.85
C LEU A 60 14.49 5.16 2.67
N ALA A 61 15.18 6.23 2.29
CA ALA A 61 16.61 6.24 2.02
C ALA A 61 17.50 6.16 3.28
N ASP A 62 16.94 6.39 4.47
CA ASP A 62 17.65 6.32 5.73
C ASP A 62 17.83 4.85 6.17
N VAL A 63 18.91 4.22 5.70
CA VAL A 63 19.22 2.81 5.98
C VAL A 63 19.50 2.51 7.45
N ASP A 64 19.78 3.54 8.25
CA ASP A 64 19.98 3.41 9.69
C ASP A 64 18.65 3.52 10.48
N ASP A 65 17.55 3.81 9.80
CA ASP A 65 16.21 3.83 10.41
C ASP A 65 15.58 2.44 10.54
N ASP A 66 14.56 2.35 11.39
CA ASP A 66 13.82 1.13 11.58
C ASP A 66 13.06 0.71 10.31
N CYS A 67 13.15 -0.58 9.96
CA CYS A 67 12.55 -1.13 8.76
C CYS A 67 11.03 -0.93 8.72
N MET A 68 10.36 -0.86 9.87
CA MET A 68 8.92 -0.61 9.98
C MET A 68 8.54 0.76 9.42
N VAL A 69 9.32 1.79 9.74
CA VAL A 69 9.04 3.15 9.26
C VAL A 69 9.38 3.27 7.78
N ARG A 70 10.47 2.62 7.35
CA ARG A 70 10.94 2.63 5.97
C ARG A 70 9.96 1.93 5.01
N HIS A 71 9.42 0.76 5.38
CA HIS A 71 8.43 0.09 4.53
C HIS A 71 7.17 0.94 4.40
N GLU A 72 6.72 1.59 5.48
CA GLU A 72 5.51 2.40 5.44
C GLU A 72 5.70 3.66 4.58
N ALA A 73 6.91 4.23 4.58
CA ALA A 73 7.25 5.30 3.63
C ALA A 73 7.20 4.81 2.17
N ALA A 74 7.70 3.60 1.87
CA ALA A 74 7.60 3.02 0.54
C ALA A 74 6.14 2.75 0.12
N GLU A 75 5.31 2.25 1.03
CA GLU A 75 3.87 2.05 0.78
C GLU A 75 3.16 3.37 0.49
N ALA A 76 3.45 4.42 1.26
CA ALA A 76 2.93 5.76 1.03
C ALA A 76 3.33 6.33 -0.34
N LEU A 77 4.57 6.12 -0.78
CA LEU A 77 5.03 6.50 -2.12
C LEU A 77 4.24 5.77 -3.22
N GLY A 78 3.98 4.47 -3.06
CA GLY A 78 3.12 3.70 -3.98
C GLY A 78 1.67 4.21 -4.01
N ALA A 79 1.12 4.52 -2.84
CA ALA A 79 -0.21 5.07 -2.65
C ALA A 79 -0.39 6.43 -3.35
N ILE A 80 0.60 7.33 -3.27
CA ILE A 80 0.67 8.57 -4.05
C ILE A 80 0.80 8.22 -5.53
N GLY A 81 1.79 7.42 -5.90
CA GLY A 81 1.97 6.92 -7.27
C GLY A 81 2.61 7.93 -8.22
N ASP A 82 3.37 8.89 -7.70
CA ASP A 82 4.12 9.83 -8.53
C ASP A 82 5.29 9.12 -9.24
N ALA A 83 5.57 9.51 -10.48
CA ALA A 83 6.63 8.87 -11.27
C ALA A 83 8.05 9.21 -10.77
N SER A 84 8.23 10.32 -10.04
CA SER A 84 9.53 10.71 -9.46
C SER A 84 10.07 9.67 -8.49
N SER A 85 9.18 8.93 -7.82
CA SER A 85 9.56 7.93 -6.82
C SER A 85 9.93 6.56 -7.42
N ILE A 86 9.88 6.39 -8.75
CA ILE A 86 10.24 5.12 -9.42
C ILE A 86 11.68 4.72 -9.10
N ASP A 87 12.63 5.65 -9.23
CA ASP A 87 14.06 5.34 -9.11
C ASP A 87 14.43 4.88 -7.70
N ILE A 88 13.89 5.53 -6.68
CA ILE A 88 14.14 5.18 -5.29
C ILE A 88 13.45 3.87 -4.88
N LEU A 89 12.21 3.65 -5.33
CA LEU A 89 11.51 2.37 -5.11
C LEU A 89 12.25 1.22 -5.81
N GLU A 90 12.78 1.42 -7.01
CA GLU A 90 13.60 0.42 -7.70
C GLU A 90 14.91 0.15 -6.97
N ARG A 91 15.60 1.19 -6.50
CA ARG A 91 16.81 1.05 -5.70
C ARG A 91 16.58 0.22 -4.43
N PHE A 92 15.51 0.50 -3.68
CA PHE A 92 15.22 -0.17 -2.41
C PHE A 92 14.39 -1.45 -2.55
N SER A 93 14.01 -1.85 -3.76
CA SER A 93 13.42 -3.18 -4.02
C SER A 93 14.39 -4.36 -3.78
N HIS A 94 15.67 -4.05 -3.53
CA HIS A 94 16.73 -4.99 -3.19
C HIS A 94 17.31 -4.69 -1.79
N ASP A 95 16.56 -4.03 -0.91
CA ASP A 95 17.00 -3.71 0.44
C ASP A 95 17.35 -4.96 1.26
N ALA A 96 18.22 -4.80 2.25
CA ALA A 96 18.59 -5.89 3.16
C ALA A 96 17.44 -6.30 4.08
N ALA A 97 16.56 -5.36 4.44
CA ALA A 97 15.32 -5.66 5.14
C ALA A 97 14.26 -6.16 4.14
N LEU A 98 13.80 -7.39 4.34
CA LEU A 98 12.86 -8.05 3.43
C LEU A 98 11.56 -7.25 3.30
N GLU A 99 11.04 -6.73 4.41
CA GLU A 99 9.81 -5.96 4.46
C GLU A 99 9.89 -4.69 3.60
N VAL A 100 11.04 -4.01 3.62
CA VAL A 100 11.30 -2.83 2.79
C VAL A 100 11.42 -3.23 1.32
N ALA A 101 12.17 -4.28 1.02
CA ALA A 101 12.39 -4.77 -0.34
C ALA A 101 11.07 -5.18 -1.02
N GLU A 102 10.25 -5.99 -0.34
CA GLU A 102 8.95 -6.45 -0.84
C GLU A 102 7.98 -5.29 -1.05
N THR A 103 7.93 -4.35 -0.09
CA THR A 103 7.04 -3.19 -0.17
C THR A 103 7.46 -2.23 -1.28
N CYS A 104 8.77 -2.00 -1.46
CA CYS A 104 9.28 -1.20 -2.57
C CYS A 104 8.97 -1.85 -3.92
N ALA A 105 9.14 -3.17 -4.05
CA ALA A 105 8.79 -3.89 -5.27
C ALA A 105 7.28 -3.80 -5.60
N LEU A 106 6.43 -3.85 -4.58
CA LEU A 106 4.99 -3.71 -4.71
C LEU A 106 4.59 -2.29 -5.12
N ALA A 107 5.09 -1.28 -4.40
CA ALA A 107 4.88 0.14 -4.68
C ALA A 107 5.37 0.53 -6.08
N LEU A 108 6.55 0.06 -6.48
CA LEU A 108 7.11 0.27 -7.83
C LEU A 108 6.17 -0.26 -8.91
N ARG A 109 5.63 -1.48 -8.73
CA ARG A 109 4.66 -2.05 -9.67
C ARG A 109 3.36 -1.26 -9.70
N LEU A 110 2.88 -0.79 -8.55
CA LEU A 110 1.69 0.04 -8.47
C LEU A 110 1.87 1.38 -9.20
N VAL A 111 3.01 2.05 -9.02
CA VAL A 111 3.35 3.30 -9.73
C VAL A 111 3.42 3.03 -11.24
N LYS A 112 4.20 2.02 -11.66
CA LYS A 112 4.30 1.64 -13.08
C LYS A 112 2.93 1.29 -13.67
N TYR A 113 2.05 0.62 -12.93
CA TYR A 113 0.68 0.31 -13.34
C TYR A 113 -0.17 1.56 -13.56
N LYS A 114 -0.12 2.53 -12.63
CA LYS A 114 -0.84 3.81 -12.74
C LYS A 114 -0.42 4.62 -13.97
N HIS A 115 0.85 4.54 -14.36
CA HIS A 115 1.41 5.27 -15.51
C HIS A 115 1.38 4.49 -16.84
N ALA A 116 1.04 3.19 -16.85
CA ALA A 116 1.02 2.35 -18.05
C ALA A 116 -0.17 2.60 -19.01
N GLY A 117 -0.89 3.72 -18.87
CA GLY A 117 -1.99 4.08 -19.77
C GLY A 117 -3.26 3.25 -19.57
N HIS A 118 -3.44 2.61 -18.41
CA HIS A 118 -4.77 2.17 -17.99
C HIS A 118 -5.59 3.41 -17.66
N ASP A 119 -6.33 3.95 -18.64
CA ASP A 119 -7.30 5.01 -18.40
C ASP A 119 -8.19 4.58 -17.24
N ALA A 120 -8.04 5.26 -16.10
CA ALA A 120 -8.62 4.84 -14.83
C ALA A 120 -10.14 4.76 -14.87
N SER A 121 -10.81 5.37 -15.86
CA SER A 121 -12.25 5.31 -16.04
C SER A 121 -12.72 4.08 -16.82
N GLU A 122 -12.02 3.64 -17.87
CA GLU A 122 -12.39 2.46 -18.67
C GLU A 122 -12.00 1.16 -17.96
N ALA A 123 -10.80 1.13 -17.36
CA ALA A 123 -10.37 -0.01 -16.55
C ALA A 123 -11.23 -0.20 -15.29
N ALA A 124 -11.75 0.87 -14.69
CA ALA A 124 -12.57 0.79 -13.47
C ALA A 124 -13.93 0.11 -13.68
N ASP A 125 -14.51 0.16 -14.89
CA ASP A 125 -15.75 -0.56 -15.18
C ASP A 125 -15.50 -2.04 -15.46
N GLU A 126 -14.32 -2.39 -15.95
CA GLU A 126 -13.89 -3.77 -16.11
C GLU A 126 -13.39 -4.41 -14.82
N MET A 127 -13.09 -3.65 -13.76
CA MET A 127 -12.52 -4.14 -12.50
C MET A 127 -13.54 -4.16 -11.36
N ASP A 128 -13.39 -5.11 -10.43
CA ASP A 128 -14.22 -5.14 -9.21
C ASP A 128 -13.98 -3.87 -8.37
N ARG A 129 -14.96 -2.95 -8.36
CA ARG A 129 -14.86 -1.65 -7.66
C ARG A 129 -14.64 -1.86 -6.16
N ASN A 130 -13.75 -1.07 -5.55
CA ASN A 130 -13.51 -1.11 -4.11
C ASN A 130 -14.66 -0.42 -3.35
N PRO A 131 -15.50 -1.15 -2.58
CA PRO A 131 -16.60 -0.54 -1.82
C PRO A 131 -16.14 0.10 -0.49
N TYR A 132 -14.86 -0.06 -0.12
CA TYR A 132 -14.32 0.36 1.18
C TYR A 132 -13.54 1.67 1.14
N TYR A 133 -13.39 2.29 -0.04
CA TYR A 133 -12.63 3.53 -0.23
C TYR A 133 -11.21 3.50 0.37
N SER A 134 -10.63 2.31 0.45
CA SER A 134 -9.25 2.11 0.90
C SER A 134 -8.26 2.39 -0.24
N VAL A 135 -7.07 2.88 0.13
CA VAL A 135 -5.93 2.92 -0.78
C VAL A 135 -5.26 1.56 -0.71
N ASP A 136 -5.46 0.74 -1.75
CA ASP A 136 -4.91 -0.61 -1.79
C ASP A 136 -3.53 -0.62 -2.46
N PRO A 137 -2.59 -1.45 -1.99
CA PRO A 137 -1.24 -1.56 -2.56
C PRO A 137 -1.22 -2.28 -3.92
N ALA A 138 -2.34 -2.88 -4.35
CA ALA A 138 -2.50 -3.42 -5.68
C ALA A 138 -3.95 -3.23 -6.17
N PRO A 139 -4.15 -2.91 -7.47
CA PRO A 139 -5.49 -2.72 -8.03
C PRO A 139 -6.20 -4.07 -8.23
N ALA A 140 -7.53 -4.09 -8.26
CA ALA A 140 -8.26 -5.32 -8.55
C ALA A 140 -7.89 -5.92 -9.93
N MET A 141 -8.19 -7.20 -10.11
CA MET A 141 -8.16 -7.87 -11.41
C MET A 141 -9.44 -7.58 -12.19
N PRO A 142 -9.43 -7.79 -13.52
CA PRO A 142 -10.64 -7.70 -14.33
C PRO A 142 -11.74 -8.63 -13.82
N LYS A 143 -12.99 -8.17 -13.84
CA LYS A 143 -14.22 -8.91 -13.50
C LYS A 143 -14.39 -10.20 -14.28
N SER A 144 -13.78 -10.28 -15.46
CA SER A 144 -13.77 -11.49 -16.29
C SER A 144 -13.11 -12.70 -15.61
N LYS A 145 -12.23 -12.49 -14.63
CA LYS A 145 -11.64 -13.57 -13.84
C LYS A 145 -12.68 -14.22 -12.93
N SER A 146 -12.84 -15.53 -12.98
CA SER A 146 -13.75 -16.24 -12.08
C SER A 146 -13.23 -16.26 -10.64
N THR A 147 -14.09 -16.55 -9.67
CA THR A 147 -13.67 -16.72 -8.26
C THR A 147 -12.63 -17.82 -8.10
N ASP A 148 -12.77 -18.91 -8.86
CA ASP A 148 -11.81 -20.03 -8.85
C ASP A 148 -10.45 -19.63 -9.43
N GLU A 149 -10.43 -18.83 -10.50
CA GLU A 149 -9.18 -18.29 -11.05
C GLU A 149 -8.48 -17.36 -10.06
N LEU A 150 -9.24 -16.49 -9.36
CA LEU A 150 -8.68 -15.62 -8.33
C LEU A 150 -8.13 -16.42 -7.14
N GLN A 151 -8.82 -17.48 -6.72
CA GLN A 151 -8.33 -18.40 -5.69
C GLN A 151 -7.02 -19.06 -6.13
N ALA A 152 -6.95 -19.57 -7.35
CA ALA A 152 -5.75 -20.20 -7.89
C ALA A 152 -4.56 -19.23 -7.92
N ILE A 153 -4.78 -17.98 -8.33
CA ILE A 153 -3.74 -16.94 -8.32
C ILE A 153 -3.30 -16.61 -6.89
N LEU A 154 -4.23 -16.48 -5.96
CA LEU A 154 -3.94 -16.12 -4.57
C LEU A 154 -3.10 -17.18 -3.84
N LEU A 155 -3.35 -18.46 -4.11
CA LEU A 155 -2.66 -19.61 -3.49
C LEU A 155 -1.34 -20.00 -4.18
N ASP A 156 -1.06 -19.47 -5.36
CA ASP A 156 0.13 -19.80 -6.13
C ASP A 156 1.34 -18.99 -5.64
N THR A 157 2.16 -19.60 -4.79
CA THR A 157 3.36 -18.98 -4.17
C THR A 157 4.48 -18.68 -5.18
N SER A 158 4.38 -19.17 -6.42
CA SER A 158 5.30 -18.80 -7.50
C SER A 158 4.95 -17.46 -8.15
N ARG A 159 3.73 -16.95 -7.92
CA ARG A 159 3.28 -15.65 -8.41
C ARG A 159 3.89 -14.53 -7.59
N SER A 160 3.95 -13.35 -8.21
CA SER A 160 4.34 -12.15 -7.50
C SER A 160 3.35 -11.77 -6.41
N MET A 161 3.84 -11.14 -5.34
CA MET A 161 2.99 -10.56 -4.28
C MET A 161 1.95 -9.60 -4.85
N PHE A 162 2.32 -8.80 -5.86
CA PHE A 162 1.39 -7.92 -6.56
C PHE A 162 0.20 -8.69 -7.13
N ASP A 163 0.43 -9.74 -7.93
CA ASP A 163 -0.67 -10.52 -8.54
C ASP A 163 -1.56 -11.20 -7.50
N ARG A 164 -0.95 -11.77 -6.45
CA ARG A 164 -1.69 -12.35 -5.32
C ARG A 164 -2.56 -11.31 -4.63
N TYR A 165 -2.04 -10.10 -4.39
CA TYR A 165 -2.80 -9.00 -3.79
C TYR A 165 -3.92 -8.52 -4.69
N ARG A 166 -3.69 -8.40 -6.01
CA ARG A 166 -4.77 -8.08 -6.96
C ARG A 166 -5.91 -9.10 -6.85
N ALA A 167 -5.59 -10.39 -6.75
CA ALA A 167 -6.58 -11.43 -6.59
C ALA A 167 -7.33 -11.33 -5.24
N MET A 168 -6.60 -11.12 -4.15
CA MET A 168 -7.15 -10.90 -2.81
C MET A 168 -8.13 -9.71 -2.77
N PHE A 169 -7.74 -8.56 -3.32
CA PHE A 169 -8.59 -7.38 -3.36
C PHE A 169 -9.78 -7.54 -4.28
N SER A 170 -9.66 -8.29 -5.38
CA SER A 170 -10.81 -8.65 -6.24
C SER A 170 -11.83 -9.48 -5.46
N LEU A 171 -11.37 -10.52 -4.74
CA LEU A 171 -12.23 -11.34 -3.87
C LEU A 171 -12.89 -10.51 -2.76
N ARG A 172 -12.14 -9.58 -2.16
CA ARG A 172 -12.68 -8.64 -1.15
C ARG A 172 -13.78 -7.77 -1.76
N ASN A 173 -13.52 -7.19 -2.92
CA ASN A 173 -14.41 -6.23 -3.58
C ASN A 173 -15.72 -6.86 -4.07
N ARG A 174 -15.70 -8.14 -4.48
CA ARG A 174 -16.91 -8.89 -4.92
C ARG A 174 -17.97 -9.01 -3.84
N ASN A 175 -17.57 -9.08 -2.56
CA ASN A 175 -18.48 -9.16 -1.42
C ASN A 175 -19.57 -10.27 -1.56
N THR A 176 -19.22 -11.41 -2.16
CA THR A 176 -20.10 -12.59 -2.24
C THR A 176 -19.73 -13.62 -1.17
N LYS A 177 -20.66 -14.54 -0.88
CA LYS A 177 -20.40 -15.65 0.05
C LYS A 177 -19.22 -16.51 -0.40
N ASP A 178 -19.17 -16.85 -1.69
CA ASP A 178 -18.11 -17.68 -2.25
C ASP A 178 -16.74 -16.99 -2.13
N ALA A 179 -16.66 -15.71 -2.46
CA ALA A 179 -15.40 -14.95 -2.33
C ALA A 179 -14.96 -14.79 -0.87
N ALA A 180 -15.90 -14.70 0.08
CA ALA A 180 -15.59 -14.70 1.52
C ALA A 180 -15.05 -16.07 1.97
N LEU A 181 -15.66 -17.18 1.53
CA LEU A 181 -15.20 -18.53 1.84
C LEU A 181 -13.79 -18.80 1.31
N VAL A 182 -13.48 -18.36 0.09
CA VAL A 182 -12.12 -18.47 -0.48
C VAL A 182 -11.11 -17.74 0.39
N ARG A 183 -11.39 -16.50 0.79
CA ARG A 183 -10.47 -15.73 1.66
C ARG A 183 -10.27 -16.39 3.02
N CYS A 184 -11.34 -16.90 3.65
CA CYS A 184 -11.23 -17.66 4.90
C CYS A 184 -10.41 -18.94 4.73
N HIS A 185 -10.57 -19.64 3.61
CA HIS A 185 -9.81 -20.85 3.31
C HIS A 185 -8.33 -20.57 3.12
N VAL A 186 -7.98 -19.50 2.40
CA VAL A 186 -6.58 -19.07 2.20
C VAL A 186 -5.91 -18.76 3.55
N ILE A 187 -6.57 -17.95 4.39
CA ILE A 187 -6.07 -17.61 5.73
C ILE A 187 -5.90 -18.87 6.58
N TYR A 188 -6.84 -19.81 6.50
CA TYR A 188 -6.75 -21.09 7.21
C TYR A 188 -5.53 -21.90 6.75
N LEU A 189 -5.28 -21.99 5.43
CA LEU A 189 -4.12 -22.68 4.91
C LEU A 189 -2.81 -22.03 5.35
N GLU A 190 -2.71 -20.70 5.30
CA GLU A 190 -1.51 -20.00 5.78
C GLU A 190 -1.27 -20.23 7.28
N ILE A 191 -2.30 -20.17 8.13
CA ILE A 191 -2.15 -20.39 9.58
C ILE A 191 -1.77 -21.84 9.92
N VAL A 192 -2.33 -22.82 9.21
CA VAL A 192 -2.13 -24.24 9.54
C VAL A 192 -0.82 -24.79 8.98
N TYR A 193 -0.33 -24.23 7.87
CA TYR A 193 0.82 -24.77 7.13
C TYR A 193 2.06 -23.85 7.11
N SER A 194 2.06 -22.73 7.85
CA SER A 194 3.26 -21.89 8.09
C SER A 194 3.87 -22.18 9.46
#